data_AF-A0A2Z5R1I8-F1
#
_entry.id   AF-A0A2Z5R1I8-F1
#
_cell.length_a   1.000
_cell.length_b   1.000
_cell.length_c   1.000
_cell.angle_alpha   90.00
_cell.angle_beta   90.00
_cell.angle_gamma   90.00
#
_symmetry.space_group_name_H-M   'P 1'
#
loop_
_entity.id
_entity.type
_entity.pdbx_description
1 polymer ?
#
loop_
_entity_poly.entity_id
_entity_poly.type
_entity_poly.pdbx_seq_one_letter_code
_entity_poly.pdbx_strand_id
1 'polypeptide(L)'
;MFYRDIAQGSYHKLGGHPEFTQQDPRQEHDGFDNYTINLLTMFSEDAEKFVTVWGDQGTANWLITPEQLKNRDFSKVLFEWSCG
;
A
#
# COMPACT_ATOMS: atom_id res chain seq x y z
N MET A 1 -28.28 3.38 -1.63
CA MET A 1 -28.32 3.68 -0.18
C MET A 1 -26.92 3.45 0.33
N PHE A 2 -26.19 4.53 0.59
CA PHE A 2 -24.79 4.53 1.02
C PHE A 2 -24.74 4.20 2.50
N TYR A 3 -24.24 3.01 2.85
CA TYR A 3 -24.09 2.61 4.24
C TYR A 3 -22.80 3.23 4.79
N ARG A 4 -22.87 4.52 5.17
CA ARG A 4 -21.85 5.20 5.98
C ARG A 4 -21.96 4.69 7.42
N ASP A 5 -21.33 3.55 7.68
CA ASP A 5 -20.85 3.15 9.02
C ASP A 5 -19.32 2.95 8.94
N ILE A 6 -18.58 3.98 8.52
CA ILE A 6 -17.12 4.02 8.69
C ILE A 6 -16.83 4.55 10.09
N ALA A 7 -17.09 3.71 11.08
CA ALA A 7 -16.60 3.90 12.45
C ALA A 7 -15.17 3.35 12.63
N GLN A 8 -14.40 3.16 11.56
CA GLN A 8 -13.00 2.71 11.64
C GLN A 8 -12.07 3.81 11.11
N GLY A 9 -11.27 4.39 12.00
CA GLY A 9 -10.32 5.45 11.69
C GLY A 9 -9.34 5.06 10.58
N SER A 10 -8.82 6.08 9.90
CA SER A 10 -7.86 6.03 8.78
C SER A 10 -7.23 4.67 8.50
N TYR A 11 -7.65 4.06 7.39
CA TYR A 11 -7.19 2.76 6.90
C TYR A 11 -5.73 2.77 6.40
N HIS A 12 -5.21 3.95 6.00
CA HIS A 12 -3.83 4.09 5.54
C HIS A 12 -2.82 3.71 6.64
N LYS A 13 -1.67 3.14 6.25
CA LYS A 13 -0.67 2.63 7.20
C LYS A 13 0.70 3.21 6.91
N LEU A 14 1.43 3.60 7.96
CA LEU A 14 2.89 3.80 7.91
C LEU A 14 3.54 2.64 8.67
N GLY A 15 4.37 1.84 8.00
CA GLY A 15 4.86 0.60 8.60
C GLY A 15 3.84 -0.54 8.62
N GLY A 16 4.11 -1.54 9.45
CA GLY A 16 3.23 -2.71 9.61
C GLY A 16 3.26 -3.66 8.42
N HIS A 17 2.21 -4.48 8.30
CA HIS A 17 2.04 -5.39 7.16
C HIS A 17 1.29 -4.68 6.02
N PRO A 18 1.78 -4.73 4.77
CA PRO A 18 1.06 -4.16 3.63
C PRO A 18 -0.24 -4.92 3.38
N GLU A 19 -1.21 -4.24 2.77
CA GLU A 19 -2.48 -4.86 2.34
C GLU A 19 -2.63 -4.70 0.83
N PHE A 20 -2.94 -5.80 0.17
CA PHE A 20 -3.07 -5.89 -1.28
C PHE A 20 -4.53 -6.18 -1.64
N THR A 21 -5.09 -5.46 -2.61
CA THR A 21 -6.40 -5.80 -3.17
C THR A 21 -6.35 -7.09 -3.98
N GLN A 22 -5.28 -7.28 -4.76
CA GLN A 22 -5.02 -8.50 -5.51
C GLN A 22 -3.85 -9.29 -4.89
N GLN A 23 -3.19 -10.15 -5.68
CA GLN A 23 -2.08 -10.95 -5.20
C GLN A 23 -0.87 -10.07 -4.83
N ASP A 24 -0.15 -10.47 -3.77
CA ASP A 24 1.12 -9.87 -3.41
C ASP A 24 2.15 -10.09 -4.54
N PRO A 25 2.68 -9.02 -5.19
CA PRO A 25 3.59 -9.16 -6.34
C PRO A 25 4.91 -9.84 -5.97
N ARG A 26 5.27 -9.91 -4.68
CA ARG A 26 6.44 -10.65 -4.21
C ARG A 26 6.29 -12.16 -4.38
N GLN A 27 5.07 -12.66 -4.60
CA GLN A 27 4.81 -14.08 -4.84
C GLN A 27 4.83 -14.45 -6.33
N GLU A 28 4.74 -13.46 -7.22
CA GLU A 28 4.64 -13.66 -8.66
C GLU A 28 5.92 -13.27 -9.42
N HIS A 29 6.80 -12.49 -8.79
CA HIS A 29 7.99 -11.94 -9.41
C HIS A 29 9.27 -12.24 -8.61
N ASP A 30 10.22 -12.90 -9.27
CA ASP A 30 11.56 -13.12 -8.72
C ASP A 30 12.27 -11.79 -8.43
N GLY A 31 13.03 -11.74 -7.35
CA GLY A 31 13.86 -10.59 -6.98
C GLY A 31 13.17 -9.53 -6.12
N PHE A 32 11.90 -9.72 -5.75
CA PHE A 32 11.19 -8.85 -4.81
C PHE A 32 11.11 -9.40 -3.37
N ASP A 33 11.62 -10.60 -3.12
CA ASP A 33 11.55 -11.28 -1.81
C ASP A 33 12.10 -10.47 -0.64
N ASN A 34 13.09 -9.60 -0.89
CA ASN A 34 13.74 -8.79 0.14
C ASN A 34 13.00 -7.47 0.44
N TYR A 35 11.96 -7.12 -0.31
CA TYR A 35 11.11 -5.94 -0.08
C TYR A 35 10.08 -6.23 1.02
N THR A 36 10.58 -6.37 2.25
CA THR A 36 9.81 -6.87 3.39
C THR A 36 9.26 -5.77 4.29
N ILE A 37 9.76 -4.54 4.19
CA ILE A 37 9.33 -3.43 5.04
C ILE A 37 8.29 -2.59 4.29
N ASN A 38 7.10 -2.47 4.86
CA ASN A 38 6.10 -1.51 4.41
C ASN A 38 6.51 -0.10 4.84
N LEU A 39 6.64 0.82 3.90
CA LEU A 39 6.76 2.25 4.21
C LEU A 39 5.38 2.87 4.35
N LEU A 40 4.49 2.59 3.40
CA LEU A 40 3.17 3.19 3.29
C LEU A 40 2.21 2.22 2.59
N THR A 41 1.02 2.07 3.15
CA THR A 41 -0.16 1.53 2.45
C THR A 41 -1.18 2.64 2.35
N MET A 42 -1.67 2.92 1.13
CA MET A 42 -2.78 3.81 0.89
C MET A 42 -3.96 3.06 0.30
N PHE A 43 -5.15 3.33 0.83
CA PHE A 43 -6.41 2.80 0.31
C PHE A 43 -7.06 3.85 -0.58
N SER A 44 -7.94 3.41 -1.49
CA SER A 44 -8.90 4.33 -2.08
C SER A 44 -9.82 4.85 -0.97
N GLU A 45 -10.06 6.15 -0.95
CA GLU A 45 -10.84 6.81 0.09
C GLU A 45 -11.62 7.98 -0.52
N ASP A 46 -12.93 7.99 -0.28
CA ASP A 46 -13.81 9.12 -0.56
C ASP A 46 -14.01 9.91 0.74
N ALA A 47 -13.07 10.81 1.02
CA ALA A 47 -13.13 11.72 2.17
C ALA A 47 -13.67 13.10 1.76
N GLU A 48 -14.27 13.81 2.72
CA GLU A 48 -15.03 15.05 2.44
C GLU A 48 -14.25 16.16 1.71
N LYS A 49 -12.91 16.17 1.81
CA LYS A 49 -12.04 17.17 1.17
C LYS A 49 -11.18 16.62 0.04
N PHE A 50 -10.85 15.34 0.10
CA PHE A 50 -9.91 14.72 -0.83
C PHE A 50 -10.39 13.32 -1.14
N VAL A 51 -10.39 13.01 -2.43
CA VAL A 51 -10.71 11.67 -2.92
C VAL A 51 -9.42 11.07 -3.46
N THR A 52 -9.09 9.87 -2.98
CA THR A 52 -8.01 9.04 -3.52
C THR A 52 -8.64 7.83 -4.17
N VAL A 53 -8.28 7.53 -5.42
CA VAL A 53 -8.81 6.37 -6.15
C VAL A 53 -7.68 5.61 -6.82
N TRP A 54 -7.57 4.34 -6.47
CA TRP A 54 -6.74 3.34 -7.13
C TRP A 54 -7.67 2.42 -7.93
N GLY A 55 -7.94 2.76 -9.20
CA GLY A 55 -8.85 1.99 -10.05
C GLY A 55 -10.25 1.81 -9.45
N ASP A 56 -10.73 0.57 -9.36
CA ASP A 56 -11.99 0.23 -8.68
C ASP A 56 -11.78 0.03 -7.17
N GLN A 57 -11.56 1.14 -6.45
CA GLN A 57 -11.43 1.19 -4.99
C GLN A 57 -10.34 0.27 -4.39
N GLY A 58 -9.20 0.19 -5.07
CA GLY A 58 -8.06 -0.63 -4.67
C GLY A 58 -7.11 -0.01 -3.64
N THR A 59 -5.91 -0.60 -3.56
CA THR A 59 -4.80 -0.20 -2.66
C THR A 59 -3.51 0.08 -3.42
N ALA A 60 -2.64 0.87 -2.81
CA ALA A 60 -1.26 1.03 -3.24
C ALA A 60 -0.29 0.90 -2.06
N ASN A 61 0.86 0.29 -2.32
CA ASN A 61 1.89 0.04 -1.31
C ASN A 61 3.27 0.50 -1.79
N TRP A 62 4.07 0.96 -0.82
CA TRP A 62 5.49 1.26 -1.00
C TRP A 62 6.29 0.37 -0.07
N LEU A 63 7.06 -0.54 -0.65
CA LEU A 63 7.90 -1.48 0.07
C LEU A 63 9.37 -1.15 -0.12
N ILE A 64 10.17 -1.41 0.90
CA ILE A 64 11.61 -1.19 0.89
C ILE A 64 12.33 -2.40 1.48
N THR A 65 13.56 -2.63 1.04
CA THR A 65 14.40 -3.64 1.67
C THR A 65 14.96 -3.14 3.01
N PRO A 66 15.27 -4.03 3.97
CA PRO A 66 15.90 -3.63 5.22
C PRO A 66 17.25 -2.91 5.03
N GLU A 67 18.04 -3.31 4.03
CA GLU A 67 19.34 -2.69 3.73
C GLU A 67 19.19 -1.26 3.22
N GLN A 68 18.27 -1.04 2.28
CA GLN A 68 17.94 0.29 1.77
C GLN A 68 17.47 1.21 2.89
N LEU A 69 16.55 0.75 3.74
CA LEU A 69 16.05 1.56 4.86
C LEU A 69 17.17 1.91 5.85
N LYS A 70 18.03 0.96 6.19
CA LYS A 70 19.20 1.18 7.05
C LYS A 70 20.13 2.25 6.47
N ASN A 71 20.35 2.23 5.16
CA ASN A 71 21.20 3.18 4.45
C ASN A 71 20.49 4.49 4.07
N ARG A 72 19.18 4.63 4.40
CA ARG A 72 18.32 5.76 3.97
C ARG A 72 18.27 5.93 2.45
N ASP A 73 18.44 4.82 1.73
CA ASP A 73 18.40 4.79 0.27
C ASP A 73 16.98 4.49 -0.21
N PHE A 74 16.25 5.54 -0.56
CA PHE A 74 14.90 5.43 -1.13
C PHE A 74 14.89 5.45 -2.67
N SER A 75 16.05 5.30 -3.33
CA SER A 75 16.16 5.39 -4.80
C SER A 75 15.51 4.22 -5.55
N LYS A 76 15.20 3.11 -4.85
CA LYS A 76 14.66 1.88 -5.42
C LYS A 76 13.57 1.26 -4.54
N VAL A 77 12.62 2.07 -4.09
CA VAL A 77 11.41 1.62 -3.40
C VAL A 77 10.52 0.85 -4.39
N LEU A 78 10.03 -0.31 -3.99
CA LEU A 78 9.03 -1.05 -4.75
C LEU A 78 7.69 -0.36 -4.56
N PHE A 79 7.10 0.10 -5.66
CA PHE A 79 5.76 0.63 -5.69
C PHE A 79 4.85 -0.36 -6.41
N GLU A 80 3.72 -0.68 -5.81
CA GLU A 80 2.67 -1.46 -6.45
C GLU A 80 1.31 -0.84 -6.14
N TRP A 81 0.37 -1.02 -7.06
CA TRP A 81 -1.03 -0.76 -6.81
C TRP A 81 -1.87 -1.79 -7.56
N SER A 82 -3.04 -2.12 -7.00
CA SER A 82 -4.01 -3.04 -7.60
C SER A 82 -5.43 -2.64 -7.21
N CYS A 83 -6.42 -3.07 -7.99
CA CYS A 83 -7.84 -2.83 -7.75
C CYS A 83 -8.71 -4.04 -8.08
N GLY A 84 -10.01 -3.96 -7.76
CA GLY A 84 -11.01 -4.95 -8.17
C GLY A 84 -11.32 -4.93 -9.65
#